data_AF-A0A2G9U3A8-F1
#
_entry.id   AF-A0A2G9U3A8-F1
#
_cell.length_a   1.000
_cell.length_b   1.000
_cell.length_c   1.000
_cell.angle_alpha   90.00
_cell.angle_beta   90.00
_cell.angle_gamma   90.00
#
_symmetry.space_group_name_H-M   'P 1'
#
loop_
_entity.id
_entity.type
_entity.pdbx_description
1 polymer ?
#
loop_
_entity_poly.entity_id
_entity_poly.type
_entity_poly.pdbx_seq_one_letter_code
_entity_poly.pdbx_strand_id
1 'polypeptide(L)'
;MTESSGRAFALAISILMVVTGESGSITDITSDTEPQLPQFNPFVFLPPACCDILATSIMYIGLNLTTASSFQMLRGAVIVFTGLLSVGMLGARIQGFKWIGMIFVILGLVVVGVTDILYDDDPLDDKNAIITGNLLIIMAQIIVAIQMVYEQKYLNQYDVPALFAVGLEGLFGMTILSVLMVPMYYIHVPHTFSTNPEGRLEDVFYAWREITEQPWIAVALGGTIISIAFFNFAGVSVTKELSATTRMVLDSVRTLLIWAFSIPFFGEQFIPLQLAGFGLLILGMFVYNDILIGPWFRRRVLPNMGDSNLCTRCWFSICGADLEEADRESLLNEDA
;
A
#
# COMPACT_ATOMS: atom_id res chain seq x y z
N MET A 1 -3.77 31.35 14.34
CA MET A 1 -3.53 30.30 13.32
C MET A 1 -3.98 28.90 13.79
N THR A 2 -4.88 28.82 14.78
CA THR A 2 -5.25 27.59 15.51
C THR A 2 -6.67 27.08 15.19
N GLU A 3 -7.48 27.86 14.48
CA GLU A 3 -8.89 27.53 14.19
C GLU A 3 -9.07 26.70 12.92
N SER A 4 -8.12 26.80 11.96
CA SER A 4 -8.16 26.06 10.69
C SER A 4 -7.82 24.57 10.87
N SER A 5 -6.80 24.23 11.68
CA SER A 5 -6.45 22.83 11.98
C SER A 5 -7.55 22.10 12.76
N GLY A 6 -8.29 22.79 13.64
CA GLY A 6 -9.41 22.19 14.36
C GLY A 6 -10.57 21.81 13.43
N ARG A 7 -10.84 22.61 12.39
CA ARG A 7 -11.88 22.32 11.40
C ARG A 7 -11.48 21.20 10.45
N ALA A 8 -10.20 21.10 10.07
CA ALA A 8 -9.67 19.99 9.28
C ALA A 8 -9.72 18.66 10.04
N PHE A 9 -9.39 18.68 11.34
CA PHE A 9 -9.48 17.51 12.22
C PHE A 9 -10.94 17.08 12.46
N ALA A 10 -11.85 18.03 12.66
CA ALA A 10 -13.28 17.76 12.77
C ALA A 10 -13.89 17.23 11.47
N LEU A 11 -13.43 17.72 10.30
CA LEU A 11 -13.82 17.20 8.98
C LEU A 11 -13.31 15.78 8.77
N ALA A 12 -12.06 15.49 9.16
CA ALA A 12 -11.49 14.14 9.08
C ALA A 12 -12.27 13.16 9.96
N ILE A 13 -12.66 13.55 11.18
CA ILE A 13 -13.52 12.73 12.07
C ILE A 13 -14.93 12.58 11.51
N SER A 14 -15.51 13.64 10.94
CA SER A 14 -16.85 13.57 10.34
C SER A 14 -16.89 12.66 9.12
N ILE A 15 -15.84 12.68 8.30
CA ILE A 15 -15.68 11.77 7.15
C ILE A 15 -15.45 10.34 7.66
N LEU A 16 -14.68 10.15 8.74
CA LEU A 16 -14.48 8.85 9.37
C LEU A 16 -15.80 8.26 9.90
N MET A 17 -16.63 9.08 10.55
CA MET A 17 -17.95 8.67 11.07
C MET A 17 -18.96 8.35 9.95
N VAL A 18 -18.86 9.03 8.80
CA VAL A 18 -19.71 8.73 7.62
C VAL A 18 -19.27 7.44 6.93
N VAL A 19 -17.96 7.13 6.92
CA VAL A 19 -17.43 5.88 6.34
C VAL A 19 -17.71 4.66 7.23
N THR A 20 -17.88 4.84 8.55
CA THR A 20 -18.24 3.74 9.45
C THR A 20 -19.74 3.39 9.45
N GLY A 21 -20.59 4.05 8.64
CA GLY A 21 -21.97 3.60 8.43
C GLY A 21 -22.83 3.48 9.70
N GLU A 22 -22.46 4.12 10.81
CA GLU A 22 -23.21 4.07 12.05
C GLU A 22 -24.16 5.28 12.15
N SER A 23 -25.31 5.15 11.48
CA SER A 23 -26.56 5.74 11.99
C SER A 23 -27.28 4.71 12.88
N GLY A 24 -26.53 4.12 13.82
CA GLY A 24 -27.00 3.13 14.78
C GLY A 24 -27.34 3.78 16.12
N SER A 25 -28.59 3.64 16.54
CA SER A 25 -29.14 4.06 17.83
C SER A 25 -28.28 3.62 19.03
N ILE A 26 -28.18 4.48 20.05
CA ILE A 26 -27.59 4.22 21.39
C ILE A 26 -28.54 3.31 22.20
N THR A 27 -28.90 2.15 21.64
CA THR A 27 -29.77 1.16 22.28
C THR A 27 -29.35 -0.22 21.81
N ASP A 28 -28.29 -0.76 22.42
CA ASP A 28 -28.13 -2.18 22.78
C ASP A 28 -26.72 -2.45 23.32
N ILE A 29 -26.35 -1.74 24.41
CA ILE A 29 -25.26 -2.17 25.30
C ILE A 29 -25.86 -3.10 26.35
N THR A 30 -26.45 -4.20 25.90
CA THR A 30 -26.79 -5.37 26.72
C THR A 30 -26.70 -6.60 25.84
N SER A 31 -25.49 -6.94 25.41
CA SER A 31 -25.18 -8.34 25.13
C SER A 31 -23.87 -8.66 25.83
N ASP A 32 -23.97 -9.37 26.95
CA ASP A 32 -22.88 -10.08 27.62
C ASP A 32 -22.37 -11.22 26.74
N THR A 33 -21.96 -10.90 25.50
CA THR A 33 -21.27 -11.84 24.63
C THR A 33 -19.82 -11.40 24.62
N GLU A 34 -19.00 -12.05 25.46
CA GLU A 34 -17.54 -11.90 25.36
C GLU A 34 -17.14 -12.10 23.89
N PRO A 35 -16.30 -11.22 23.31
CA PRO A 35 -15.84 -11.41 21.94
C PRO A 35 -15.14 -12.77 21.87
N GLN A 36 -15.76 -13.73 21.20
CA GLN A 36 -15.17 -15.05 21.01
C GLN A 36 -13.97 -14.86 20.08
N LEU A 37 -12.76 -14.83 20.64
CA LEU A 37 -11.56 -14.88 19.82
C LEU A 37 -11.59 -16.18 19.02
N PRO A 38 -11.46 -16.12 17.68
CA PRO A 38 -11.39 -17.33 16.89
C PRO A 38 -10.22 -18.18 17.39
N GLN A 39 -10.46 -19.48 17.62
CA GLN A 39 -9.41 -20.44 17.98
C GLN A 39 -8.52 -20.68 16.75
N PHE A 40 -7.60 -19.77 16.48
CA PHE A 40 -6.53 -19.95 15.50
C PHE A 40 -5.18 -19.87 16.19
N ASN A 41 -4.18 -20.54 15.62
CA ASN A 41 -2.84 -20.51 16.15
C ASN A 41 -2.20 -19.12 15.89
N PRO A 42 -1.86 -18.31 16.91
CA PRO A 42 -1.30 -16.97 16.70
C PRO A 42 -0.03 -16.95 15.85
N PHE A 43 0.73 -18.05 15.84
CA PHE A 43 1.94 -18.19 15.01
C PHE A 43 1.68 -18.13 13.49
N VAL A 44 0.43 -18.18 13.04
CA VAL A 44 0.07 -17.97 11.62
C VAL A 44 0.41 -16.55 11.15
N PHE A 45 0.43 -15.56 12.05
CA PHE A 45 0.83 -14.18 11.72
C PHE A 45 2.35 -13.92 11.83
N LEU A 46 3.14 -14.95 12.14
CA LEU A 46 4.60 -14.81 12.18
C LEU A 46 5.22 -14.65 10.77
N PRO A 47 4.87 -15.46 9.76
CA PRO A 47 5.37 -15.26 8.39
C PRO A 47 5.10 -13.86 7.80
N PRO A 48 3.88 -13.28 7.87
CA PRO A 48 3.66 -11.93 7.35
C PRO A 48 4.46 -10.89 8.12
N ALA A 49 4.61 -11.01 9.45
CA ALA A 49 5.48 -10.13 10.24
C ALA A 49 6.96 -10.21 9.81
N CYS A 50 7.47 -11.41 9.53
CA CYS A 50 8.82 -11.59 8.97
C CYS A 50 8.96 -10.94 7.59
N CYS A 51 7.96 -11.11 6.72
CA CYS A 51 7.94 -10.49 5.39
C CYS A 51 7.91 -8.96 5.48
N ASP A 52 7.11 -8.39 6.37
CA ASP A 52 7.02 -6.94 6.58
C ASP A 52 8.37 -6.35 7.03
N ILE A 53 9.02 -6.95 8.03
CA ILE A 53 10.34 -6.51 8.50
C ILE A 53 11.38 -6.62 7.38
N LEU A 54 11.41 -7.75 6.66
CA LEU A 54 12.38 -7.96 5.57
C LEU A 54 12.16 -6.97 4.43
N ALA A 55 10.90 -6.77 4.02
CA ALA A 55 10.56 -5.85 2.95
C ALA A 55 10.89 -4.40 3.33
N THR A 56 10.50 -3.96 4.53
CA THR A 56 10.78 -2.60 5.02
C THR A 56 12.27 -2.33 5.16
N SER A 57 13.05 -3.31 5.66
CA SER A 57 14.50 -3.19 5.78
C SER A 57 15.18 -3.05 4.41
N ILE A 58 14.85 -3.92 3.44
CA ILE A 58 15.40 -3.84 2.07
C ILE A 58 15.01 -2.51 1.42
N MET A 59 13.79 -2.06 1.67
CA MET A 59 13.28 -0.81 1.15
C MET A 59 14.02 0.41 1.73
N TYR A 60 14.33 0.45 3.03
CA TYR A 60 15.14 1.52 3.62
C TYR A 60 16.59 1.53 3.09
N ILE A 61 17.19 0.35 2.89
CA ILE A 61 18.50 0.25 2.24
C ILE A 61 18.43 0.80 0.80
N GLY A 62 17.38 0.45 0.06
CA GLY A 62 17.16 0.97 -1.30
C GLY A 62 17.00 2.48 -1.33
N LEU A 63 16.30 3.08 -0.35
CA LEU A 63 16.11 4.53 -0.23
C LEU A 63 17.43 5.29 -0.03
N ASN A 64 18.44 4.70 0.60
CA ASN A 64 19.75 5.32 0.77
C ASN A 64 20.59 5.30 -0.52
N LEU A 65 20.19 4.52 -1.53
CA LEU A 65 20.92 4.32 -2.79
C LEU A 65 20.22 4.94 -4.00
N THR A 66 19.03 5.49 -3.84
CA THR A 66 18.23 6.10 -4.91
C THR A 66 17.50 7.34 -4.40
N THR A 67 16.93 8.11 -5.31
CA THR A 67 16.16 9.32 -4.99
C THR A 67 14.83 8.97 -4.31
N ALA A 68 14.39 9.83 -3.38
CA ALA A 68 13.13 9.64 -2.66
C ALA A 68 11.91 9.59 -3.58
N SER A 69 12.00 10.25 -4.74
CA SER A 69 11.01 10.19 -5.81
C SER A 69 10.96 8.82 -6.48
N SER A 70 12.07 8.33 -7.02
CA SER A 70 12.15 7.02 -7.67
C SER A 70 11.71 5.92 -6.71
N PHE A 71 12.09 6.01 -5.44
CA PHE A 71 11.59 5.13 -4.38
C PHE A 71 10.06 5.08 -4.28
N GLN A 72 9.40 6.22 -4.22
CA GLN A 72 7.95 6.30 -4.13
C GLN A 72 7.28 5.73 -5.39
N MET A 73 7.83 5.99 -6.57
CA MET A 73 7.26 5.53 -7.83
C MET A 73 7.38 4.01 -8.00
N LEU A 74 8.53 3.44 -7.60
CA LEU A 74 8.78 2.00 -7.68
C LEU A 74 7.90 1.20 -6.72
N ARG A 75 7.42 1.79 -5.62
CA ARG A 75 6.39 1.18 -4.76
C ARG A 75 5.09 0.89 -5.51
N GLY A 76 4.78 1.62 -6.58
CA GLY A 76 3.64 1.32 -7.45
C GLY A 76 3.71 -0.07 -8.09
N ALA A 77 4.87 -0.72 -8.13
CA ALA A 77 5.02 -2.08 -8.66
C ALA A 77 4.28 -3.14 -7.85
N VAL A 78 4.02 -2.87 -6.56
CA VAL A 78 3.38 -3.83 -5.64
C VAL A 78 2.01 -4.29 -6.14
N ILE A 79 1.28 -3.44 -6.87
CA ILE A 79 -0.05 -3.76 -7.42
C ILE A 79 0.02 -4.90 -8.44
N VAL A 80 1.08 -4.95 -9.27
CA VAL A 80 1.26 -5.97 -10.30
C VAL A 80 1.55 -7.31 -9.64
N PHE A 81 2.51 -7.34 -8.71
CA PHE A 81 2.87 -8.57 -8.00
C PHE A 81 1.72 -9.08 -7.12
N THR A 82 1.01 -8.21 -6.43
CA THR A 82 -0.15 -8.57 -5.60
C THR A 82 -1.29 -9.12 -6.45
N GLY A 83 -1.57 -8.50 -7.60
CA GLY A 83 -2.57 -9.00 -8.55
C GLY A 83 -2.23 -10.41 -9.04
N LEU A 84 -1.00 -10.62 -9.52
CA LEU A 84 -0.56 -11.94 -10.01
C LEU A 84 -0.56 -13.01 -8.91
N LEU A 85 -0.06 -12.69 -7.72
CA LEU A 85 -0.03 -13.63 -6.59
C LEU A 85 -1.44 -13.93 -6.06
N SER A 86 -2.38 -12.98 -6.12
CA SER A 86 -3.78 -13.18 -5.74
C SER A 86 -4.47 -14.23 -6.62
N VAL A 87 -4.17 -14.27 -7.93
CA VAL A 87 -4.66 -15.34 -8.82
C VAL A 87 -4.10 -16.70 -8.40
N GLY A 88 -2.82 -16.77 -8.07
CA GLY A 88 -2.15 -18.03 -7.71
C GLY A 88 -2.53 -18.57 -6.33
N MET A 89 -2.60 -17.71 -5.30
CA MET A 89 -2.77 -18.13 -3.91
C MET A 89 -4.21 -18.07 -3.40
N LEU A 90 -5.03 -17.14 -3.91
CA LEU A 90 -6.44 -16.96 -3.53
C LEU A 90 -7.41 -17.48 -4.59
N GLY A 91 -6.94 -17.79 -5.81
CA GLY A 91 -7.83 -18.21 -6.90
C GLY A 91 -8.71 -17.07 -7.43
N ALA A 92 -8.32 -15.81 -7.20
CA ALA A 92 -9.08 -14.65 -7.66
C ALA A 92 -9.13 -14.60 -9.19
N ARG A 93 -10.29 -14.22 -9.75
CA ARG A 93 -10.43 -14.01 -11.20
C ARG A 93 -10.21 -12.53 -11.54
N ILE A 94 -9.17 -12.25 -12.32
CA ILE A 94 -8.85 -10.91 -12.81
C ILE A 94 -9.63 -10.65 -14.12
N GLN A 95 -10.46 -9.60 -14.13
CA GLN A 95 -11.17 -9.13 -15.33
C GLN A 95 -10.18 -8.63 -16.41
N GLY A 96 -10.52 -8.78 -17.69
CA GLY A 96 -9.61 -8.47 -18.80
C GLY A 96 -9.07 -7.03 -18.80
N PHE A 97 -9.85 -6.04 -18.36
CA PHE A 97 -9.37 -4.65 -18.30
C PHE A 97 -8.27 -4.43 -17.25
N LYS A 98 -8.24 -5.22 -16.17
CA LYS A 98 -7.21 -5.13 -15.14
C LYS A 98 -5.83 -5.55 -15.67
N TRP A 99 -5.80 -6.45 -16.66
CA TRP A 99 -4.56 -6.81 -17.38
C TRP A 99 -3.98 -5.63 -18.15
N ILE A 100 -4.82 -4.83 -18.78
CA ILE A 100 -4.40 -3.60 -19.46
C ILE A 100 -3.77 -2.64 -18.45
N GLY A 101 -4.40 -2.48 -17.27
CA GLY A 101 -3.85 -1.67 -16.18
C GLY A 101 -2.47 -2.13 -15.72
N MET A 102 -2.28 -3.44 -15.54
CA MET A 102 -0.98 -4.01 -15.17
C MET A 102 0.09 -3.75 -16.23
N ILE A 103 -0.22 -3.83 -17.52
CA ILE A 103 0.73 -3.51 -18.61
C ILE A 103 1.16 -2.06 -18.56
N PHE A 104 0.23 -1.12 -18.33
CA PHE A 104 0.56 0.30 -18.17
C PHE A 104 1.45 0.55 -16.96
N VAL A 105 1.18 -0.11 -15.83
CA VAL A 105 2.05 -0.02 -14.64
C VAL A 105 3.46 -0.52 -14.95
N ILE A 106 3.60 -1.69 -15.59
CA ILE A 106 4.92 -2.24 -15.97
C ILE A 106 5.68 -1.28 -16.89
N LEU A 107 5.02 -0.75 -17.92
CA LEU A 107 5.66 0.21 -18.82
C LEU A 107 6.05 1.50 -18.09
N GLY A 108 5.24 1.96 -17.12
CA GLY A 108 5.56 3.09 -16.26
C GLY A 108 6.80 2.86 -15.40
N LEU A 109 6.91 1.68 -14.77
CA LEU A 109 8.10 1.29 -14.00
C LEU A 109 9.35 1.25 -14.85
N VAL A 110 9.27 0.72 -16.08
CA VAL A 110 10.40 0.66 -17.01
C VAL A 110 10.85 2.08 -17.39
N VAL A 111 9.92 2.98 -17.72
CA VAL A 111 10.26 4.37 -18.05
C VAL A 111 10.90 5.09 -16.87
N VAL A 112 10.34 4.94 -15.66
CA VAL A 112 10.90 5.54 -14.44
C VAL A 112 12.31 5.01 -14.16
N GLY A 113 12.49 3.68 -14.16
CA GLY A 113 13.78 3.06 -13.89
C GLY A 113 14.86 3.40 -14.94
N VAL A 114 14.49 3.49 -16.22
CA VAL A 114 15.43 3.90 -17.28
C VAL A 114 15.78 5.38 -17.18
N THR A 115 14.81 6.23 -16.81
CA THR A 115 15.06 7.67 -16.65
C THR A 115 16.03 7.94 -15.51
N ASP A 116 15.86 7.25 -14.39
CA ASP A 116 16.74 7.34 -13.22
C ASP A 116 18.20 6.98 -13.58
N ILE A 117 18.42 5.98 -14.43
CA ILE A 117 19.78 5.57 -14.86
C ILE A 117 20.40 6.56 -15.86
N LEU A 118 19.58 7.19 -16.71
CA LEU A 118 20.05 8.02 -17.82
C LEU A 118 20.31 9.48 -17.43
N TYR A 119 19.57 10.02 -16.47
CA TYR A 119 19.52 11.46 -16.19
C TYR A 119 20.03 11.86 -14.81
N ASP A 120 20.37 10.90 -13.93
CA ASP A 120 21.04 11.19 -12.68
C ASP A 120 22.56 11.28 -12.95
N ASP A 121 23.02 12.50 -13.21
CA ASP A 121 24.41 12.88 -13.48
C ASP A 121 25.05 13.53 -12.24
N ASP A 122 24.77 13.03 -11.03
CA ASP A 122 25.48 13.47 -9.83
C ASP A 122 26.89 12.85 -9.83
N PRO A 123 27.99 13.62 -9.92
CA PRO A 123 29.35 13.10 -10.09
C PRO A 123 29.90 12.32 -8.87
N LEU A 124 29.10 12.14 -7.82
CA LEU A 124 29.44 11.41 -6.60
C LEU A 124 28.68 10.09 -6.43
N ASP A 125 27.60 9.86 -7.19
CA ASP A 125 26.83 8.61 -7.13
C ASP A 125 27.24 7.65 -8.25
N ASP A 126 27.70 6.47 -7.84
CA ASP A 126 28.07 5.40 -8.76
C ASP A 126 26.76 4.91 -9.43
N LYS A 127 26.64 4.95 -10.76
CA LYS A 127 25.40 4.51 -11.47
C LYS A 127 24.97 3.10 -11.06
N ASN A 128 25.93 2.27 -10.65
CA ASN A 128 25.67 0.94 -10.09
C ASN A 128 24.90 0.98 -8.76
N ALA A 129 25.10 1.99 -7.92
CA ALA A 129 24.37 2.18 -6.66
C ALA A 129 22.89 2.46 -6.92
N ILE A 130 22.56 3.39 -7.84
CA ILE A 130 21.18 3.72 -8.22
C ILE A 130 20.47 2.49 -8.82
N ILE A 131 21.14 1.78 -9.73
CA ILE A 131 20.60 0.52 -10.30
C ILE A 131 20.35 -0.50 -9.19
N THR A 132 21.28 -0.64 -8.25
CA THR A 132 21.16 -1.57 -7.12
C THR A 132 20.00 -1.16 -6.22
N GLY A 133 19.85 0.12 -5.90
CA GLY A 133 18.73 0.66 -5.11
C GLY A 133 17.38 0.37 -5.75
N ASN A 134 17.25 0.64 -7.05
CA ASN A 134 16.03 0.38 -7.81
C ASN A 134 15.66 -1.11 -7.83
N LEU A 135 16.64 -1.99 -8.04
CA LEU A 135 16.42 -3.44 -8.00
C LEU A 135 16.03 -3.92 -6.59
N LEU A 136 16.68 -3.41 -5.54
CA LEU A 136 16.33 -3.74 -4.16
C LEU A 136 14.89 -3.35 -3.84
N ILE A 137 14.44 -2.17 -4.29
CA ILE A 137 13.06 -1.72 -4.06
C ILE A 137 12.06 -2.62 -4.79
N ILE A 138 12.33 -3.00 -6.05
CA ILE A 138 11.46 -3.93 -6.80
C ILE A 138 11.40 -5.28 -6.10
N MET A 139 12.54 -5.80 -5.63
CA MET A 139 12.58 -7.05 -4.85
C MET A 139 11.79 -6.94 -3.54
N ALA A 140 11.88 -5.81 -2.84
CA ALA A 140 11.08 -5.54 -1.65
C ALA A 140 9.58 -5.54 -1.98
N GLN A 141 9.15 -4.97 -3.11
CA GLN A 141 7.73 -4.97 -3.50
C GLN A 141 7.17 -6.39 -3.73
N ILE A 142 8.00 -7.34 -4.17
CA ILE A 142 7.59 -8.75 -4.29
C ILE A 142 7.31 -9.32 -2.90
N ILE A 143 8.17 -9.03 -1.91
CA ILE A 143 8.00 -9.50 -0.52
C ILE A 143 6.76 -8.87 0.11
N VAL A 144 6.52 -7.56 -0.09
CA VAL A 144 5.29 -6.88 0.34
C VAL A 144 4.07 -7.55 -0.30
N ALA A 145 4.10 -7.83 -1.60
CA ALA A 145 2.99 -8.48 -2.28
C ALA A 145 2.70 -9.88 -1.70
N ILE A 146 3.74 -10.65 -1.37
CA ILE A 146 3.57 -11.96 -0.69
C ILE A 146 2.91 -11.77 0.68
N GLN A 147 3.39 -10.82 1.49
CA GLN A 147 2.79 -10.50 2.79
C GLN A 147 1.29 -10.19 2.62
N MET A 148 0.93 -9.27 1.73
CA MET A 148 -0.45 -8.80 1.57
C MET A 148 -1.40 -9.93 1.12
N VAL A 149 -0.96 -10.78 0.19
CA VAL A 149 -1.76 -11.93 -0.29
C VAL A 149 -1.86 -13.02 0.78
N TYR A 150 -0.79 -13.27 1.54
CA TYR A 150 -0.79 -14.20 2.66
C TYR A 150 -1.75 -13.72 3.76
N GLU A 151 -1.63 -12.46 4.16
CA GLU A 151 -2.48 -11.81 5.15
C GLU A 151 -3.96 -11.92 4.77
N GLN A 152 -4.32 -11.56 3.52
CA GLN A 152 -5.69 -11.70 3.02
C GLN A 152 -6.20 -13.14 3.11
N LYS A 153 -5.38 -14.13 2.75
CA LYS A 153 -5.76 -15.55 2.80
C LYS A 153 -6.20 -15.96 4.20
N TYR A 154 -5.43 -15.56 5.22
CA TYR A 154 -5.67 -15.98 6.59
C TYR A 154 -6.71 -15.14 7.32
N LEU A 155 -6.82 -13.85 7.00
CA LEU A 155 -7.94 -13.02 7.43
C LEU A 155 -9.27 -13.62 6.96
N ASN A 156 -9.35 -14.06 5.70
CA ASN A 156 -10.56 -14.67 5.14
C ASN A 156 -10.82 -16.08 5.67
N GLN A 157 -9.77 -16.87 5.93
CA GLN A 157 -9.93 -18.26 6.38
C GLN A 157 -10.35 -18.35 7.86
N TYR A 158 -9.82 -17.49 8.73
CA TYR A 158 -10.04 -17.55 10.18
C TYR A 158 -10.93 -16.42 10.72
N ASP A 159 -11.44 -15.55 9.84
CA ASP A 159 -12.25 -14.37 10.16
C ASP A 159 -11.71 -13.55 11.34
N VAL A 160 -10.40 -13.33 11.34
CA VAL A 160 -9.72 -12.67 12.46
C VAL A 160 -10.11 -11.18 12.49
N PRO A 161 -10.41 -10.59 13.67
CA PRO A 161 -10.60 -9.15 13.78
C PRO A 161 -9.35 -8.39 13.34
N ALA A 162 -9.50 -7.39 12.47
CA ALA A 162 -8.38 -6.64 11.90
C ALA A 162 -7.47 -6.00 12.96
N LEU A 163 -8.05 -5.46 14.04
CA LEU A 163 -7.29 -4.89 15.16
C LEU A 163 -6.41 -5.93 15.86
N PHE A 164 -6.91 -7.16 16.01
CA PHE A 164 -6.16 -8.24 16.65
C PHE A 164 -5.03 -8.75 15.74
N ALA A 165 -5.29 -8.90 14.44
CA ALA A 165 -4.28 -9.28 13.45
C ALA A 165 -3.10 -8.28 13.44
N VAL A 166 -3.38 -6.98 13.36
CA VAL A 166 -2.35 -5.93 13.42
C VAL A 166 -1.58 -5.93 14.74
N GLY A 167 -2.28 -6.17 15.86
CA GLY A 167 -1.63 -6.28 17.16
C GLY A 167 -0.64 -7.45 17.24
N LEU A 168 -1.00 -8.61 16.69
CA LEU A 168 -0.12 -9.78 16.63
C LEU A 168 1.09 -9.54 15.72
N GLU A 169 0.88 -9.00 14.53
CA GLU A 169 1.97 -8.65 13.60
C GLU A 169 2.94 -7.64 14.24
N GLY A 170 2.41 -6.60 14.89
CA GLY A 170 3.21 -5.62 15.62
C GLY A 170 4.00 -6.23 16.78
N LEU A 171 3.41 -7.18 17.53
CA LEU A 171 4.10 -7.86 18.63
C LEU A 171 5.22 -8.78 18.15
N PHE A 172 4.97 -9.58 17.11
CA PHE A 172 6.01 -10.40 16.48
C PHE A 172 7.09 -9.54 15.85
N GLY A 173 6.70 -8.46 15.17
CA GLY A 173 7.61 -7.49 14.58
C GLY A 173 8.54 -6.86 15.61
N MET A 174 7.97 -6.36 16.71
CA MET A 174 8.72 -5.80 17.84
C MET A 174 9.68 -6.83 18.44
N THR A 175 9.23 -8.08 18.61
CA THR A 175 10.07 -9.16 19.18
C THR A 175 11.25 -9.48 18.26
N ILE A 176 11.00 -9.67 16.96
CA ILE A 176 12.04 -9.99 15.97
C ILE A 176 13.04 -8.83 15.85
N LEU A 177 12.57 -7.59 15.72
CA LEU A 177 13.45 -6.41 15.62
C LEU A 177 14.27 -6.21 16.89
N SER A 178 13.68 -6.41 18.08
CA SER A 178 14.41 -6.30 19.35
C SER A 178 15.55 -7.33 19.45
N VAL A 179 15.33 -8.55 18.95
CA VAL A 179 16.38 -9.58 18.89
C VAL A 179 17.42 -9.24 17.83
N LEU A 180 17.00 -8.71 16.67
CA LEU A 180 17.90 -8.36 15.56
C LEU A 180 18.79 -7.15 15.87
N MET A 181 18.34 -6.24 16.73
CA MET A 181 19.14 -5.08 17.18
C MET A 181 20.44 -5.50 17.89
N VAL A 182 20.47 -6.64 18.57
CA VAL A 182 21.66 -7.13 19.28
C VAL A 182 22.83 -7.43 18.32
N PRO A 183 22.69 -8.30 17.30
CA PRO A 183 23.75 -8.51 16.33
C PRO A 183 24.03 -7.28 15.46
N MET A 184 23.01 -6.49 15.08
CA MET A 184 23.20 -5.29 14.26
C MET A 184 24.06 -4.22 14.95
N TYR A 185 24.04 -4.15 16.27
CA TYR A 185 24.92 -3.27 17.06
C TYR A 185 26.41 -3.59 16.88
N TYR A 186 26.77 -4.86 16.69
CA TYR A 186 28.18 -5.27 16.55
C TYR A 186 28.68 -5.24 15.09
N ILE A 187 27.79 -5.10 14.12
CA ILE A 187 28.14 -5.03 12.70
C ILE A 187 28.58 -3.60 12.37
N HIS A 188 29.82 -3.48 11.89
CA HIS A 188 30.36 -2.20 11.42
C HIS A 188 30.18 -2.12 9.90
N VAL A 189 29.63 -1.01 9.43
CA VAL A 189 29.37 -0.74 8.02
C VAL A 189 30.06 0.54 7.56
N PRO A 190 30.41 0.64 6.26
CA PRO A 190 30.96 1.87 5.71
C PRO A 190 29.95 3.02 5.80
N HIS A 191 30.46 4.26 5.71
CA HIS A 191 29.68 5.50 5.83
C HIS A 191 28.52 5.63 4.82
N THR A 192 28.48 4.81 3.78
CA THR A 192 27.37 4.72 2.83
C THR A 192 26.10 4.13 3.47
N PHE A 193 26.21 3.35 4.53
CA PHE A 193 25.08 2.68 5.19
C PHE A 193 24.82 3.17 6.61
N SER A 194 25.76 3.87 7.23
CA SER A 194 25.58 4.46 8.55
C SER A 194 26.38 5.75 8.72
N THR A 195 25.68 6.80 9.14
CA THR A 195 26.28 8.10 9.50
C THR A 195 26.74 8.13 10.97
N ASN A 196 26.63 7.01 11.69
CA ASN A 196 27.03 6.93 13.09
C ASN A 196 28.55 7.15 13.26
N PRO A 197 29.00 7.99 14.20
CA PRO A 197 30.42 8.17 14.54
C PRO A 197 31.21 6.87 14.77
N GLU A 198 30.58 5.83 15.30
CA GLU A 198 31.23 4.54 15.58
C GLU A 198 31.11 3.53 14.43
N GLY A 199 30.48 3.92 13.31
CA GLY A 199 30.33 3.07 12.11
C GLY A 199 29.47 1.83 12.33
N ARG A 200 28.68 1.77 13.40
CA ARG A 200 27.73 0.68 13.67
C ARG A 200 26.52 0.76 12.75
N LEU A 201 25.99 -0.38 12.33
CA LEU A 201 24.80 -0.46 11.49
C LEU A 201 23.57 0.10 12.22
N GLU A 202 23.36 -0.31 13.47
CA GLU A 202 22.27 0.19 14.32
C GLU A 202 22.82 0.48 15.72
N ASP A 203 22.48 1.63 16.28
CA ASP A 203 22.92 2.01 17.63
C ASP A 203 21.77 2.61 18.43
N VAL A 204 21.08 1.70 19.13
CA VAL A 204 19.95 2.05 19.99
C VAL A 204 20.36 2.98 21.13
N PHE A 205 21.59 2.85 21.65
CA PHE A 205 22.06 3.69 22.76
C PHE A 205 22.33 5.12 22.28
N TYR A 206 22.92 5.26 21.10
CA TYR A 206 23.11 6.57 20.47
C TYR A 206 21.76 7.23 20.15
N ALA A 207 20.83 6.49 19.53
CA ALA A 207 19.49 6.99 19.23
C ALA A 207 18.73 7.39 20.50
N TRP A 208 18.84 6.61 21.57
CA TRP A 208 18.23 6.95 22.86
C TRP A 208 18.79 8.24 23.45
N ARG A 209 20.11 8.44 23.36
CA ARG A 209 20.75 9.68 23.80
C ARG A 209 20.22 10.88 23.00
N GLU A 210 20.14 10.79 21.67
CA GLU A 210 19.59 11.86 20.84
C GLU A 210 18.14 12.22 21.20
N ILE A 211 17.31 11.22 21.47
CA ILE A 211 15.91 11.43 21.92
C ILE A 211 15.87 12.16 23.27
N THR A 212 16.77 11.84 24.20
CA THR A 212 16.84 12.51 25.50
C THR A 212 17.38 13.94 25.42
N GLU A 213 18.30 14.21 24.49
CA GLU A 213 18.89 15.55 24.29
C GLU A 213 17.93 16.47 23.52
N GLN A 214 17.18 15.94 22.56
CA GLN A 214 16.22 16.70 21.75
C GLN A 214 14.80 16.09 21.85
N PRO A 215 13.97 16.54 22.80
CA PRO A 215 12.65 15.96 23.03
C PRO A 215 11.67 16.17 21.85
N TRP A 216 11.95 17.10 20.94
CA TRP A 216 11.19 17.25 19.70
C TRP A 216 11.25 15.99 18.81
N ILE A 217 12.35 15.24 18.85
CA ILE A 217 12.48 13.95 18.16
C ILE A 217 11.50 12.95 18.76
N ALA A 218 11.36 12.92 20.10
CA ALA A 218 10.41 12.05 20.78
C ALA A 218 8.96 12.34 20.35
N VAL A 219 8.60 13.62 20.23
CA VAL A 219 7.26 14.05 19.78
C VAL A 219 7.02 13.64 18.33
N ALA A 220 7.98 13.86 17.44
CA ALA A 220 7.89 13.46 16.04
C ALA A 220 7.78 11.93 15.88
N LEU A 221 8.58 11.17 16.64
CA LEU A 221 8.55 9.70 16.66
C LEU A 221 7.21 9.19 17.18
N GLY A 222 6.71 9.75 18.29
CA GLY A 222 5.39 9.39 18.84
C GLY A 222 4.25 9.66 17.87
N GLY A 223 4.26 10.81 17.18
CA GLY A 223 3.29 11.12 16.14
C GLY A 223 3.36 10.13 14.96
N THR A 224 4.56 9.73 14.56
CA THR A 224 4.79 8.75 13.50
C THR A 224 4.27 7.36 13.89
N ILE A 225 4.55 6.90 15.10
CA ILE A 225 4.07 5.61 15.63
C ILE A 225 2.54 5.56 15.61
N ILE A 226 1.88 6.60 16.13
CA ILE A 226 0.40 6.67 16.15
C ILE A 226 -0.15 6.64 14.71
N SER A 227 0.44 7.43 13.80
CA SER A 227 0.02 7.47 12.40
C SER A 227 0.14 6.11 11.70
N ILE A 228 1.27 5.41 11.88
CA ILE A 228 1.49 4.08 11.29
C ILE A 228 0.54 3.05 11.89
N ALA A 229 0.26 3.11 13.20
CA ALA A 229 -0.69 2.21 13.85
C ALA A 229 -2.10 2.34 13.26
N PHE A 230 -2.60 3.57 13.10
CA PHE A 230 -3.89 3.83 12.44
C PHE A 230 -3.88 3.39 10.98
N PHE A 231 -2.79 3.65 10.25
CA PHE A 231 -2.67 3.22 8.86
C PHE A 231 -2.71 1.71 8.71
N ASN A 232 -1.94 0.97 9.52
CA ASN A 232 -1.92 -0.49 9.45
C ASN A 232 -3.29 -1.06 9.82
N PHE A 233 -3.93 -0.54 10.88
CA PHE A 233 -5.31 -0.92 11.23
C PHE A 233 -6.30 -0.71 10.08
N ALA A 234 -6.31 0.47 9.46
CA ALA A 234 -7.17 0.77 8.33
C ALA A 234 -6.85 -0.11 7.11
N GLY A 235 -5.57 -0.35 6.83
CA GLY A 235 -5.12 -1.20 5.73
C GLY A 235 -5.56 -2.65 5.87
N VAL A 236 -5.38 -3.25 7.05
CA VAL A 236 -5.85 -4.62 7.33
C VAL A 236 -7.37 -4.70 7.27
N SER A 237 -8.07 -3.67 7.75
CA SER A 237 -9.54 -3.60 7.66
C SER A 237 -10.03 -3.61 6.21
N VAL A 238 -9.39 -2.82 5.31
CA VAL A 238 -9.68 -2.84 3.87
C VAL A 238 -9.37 -4.20 3.24
N THR A 239 -8.31 -4.87 3.69
CA THR A 239 -7.93 -6.19 3.19
C THR A 239 -8.98 -7.25 3.55
N LYS A 240 -9.50 -7.17 4.78
CA LYS A 240 -10.54 -8.06 5.29
C LYS A 240 -11.89 -7.85 4.58
N GLU A 241 -12.35 -6.61 4.49
CA GLU A 241 -13.69 -6.31 3.94
C GLU A 241 -13.73 -6.29 2.40
N LEU A 242 -12.60 -5.99 1.74
CA LEU A 242 -12.52 -5.89 0.28
C LEU A 242 -11.50 -6.87 -0.28
N SER A 243 -10.23 -6.46 -0.35
CA SER A 243 -9.13 -7.31 -0.86
C SER A 243 -7.76 -6.69 -0.63
N ALA A 244 -6.70 -7.51 -0.69
CA ALA A 244 -5.32 -7.02 -0.72
C ALA A 244 -5.06 -6.12 -1.93
N THR A 245 -5.66 -6.42 -3.08
CA THR A 245 -5.53 -5.58 -4.28
C THR A 245 -6.10 -4.19 -4.06
N THR A 246 -7.23 -4.06 -3.35
CA THR A 246 -7.82 -2.76 -3.01
C THR A 246 -6.95 -1.99 -2.02
N ARG A 247 -6.33 -2.65 -1.04
CA ARG A 247 -5.36 -2.00 -0.14
C ARG A 247 -4.17 -1.43 -0.91
N MET A 248 -3.57 -2.20 -1.83
CA MET A 248 -2.45 -1.72 -2.65
C MET A 248 -2.81 -0.51 -3.50
N VAL A 249 -4.06 -0.42 -3.90
CA VAL A 249 -4.58 0.75 -4.63
C VAL A 249 -4.65 1.97 -3.73
N LEU A 250 -5.13 1.84 -2.50
CA LEU A 250 -5.12 2.94 -1.53
C LEU A 250 -3.70 3.40 -1.21
N ASP A 251 -2.75 2.48 -1.14
CA ASP A 251 -1.32 2.79 -0.94
C ASP A 251 -0.74 3.57 -2.12
N SER A 252 -1.14 3.22 -3.33
CA SER A 252 -0.82 3.98 -4.52
C SER A 252 -1.41 5.38 -4.48
N VAL A 253 -2.69 5.55 -4.09
CA VAL A 253 -3.34 6.86 -3.99
C VAL A 253 -2.59 7.78 -3.01
N ARG A 254 -2.17 7.26 -1.85
CA ARG A 254 -1.30 8.01 -0.92
C ARG A 254 -0.07 8.55 -1.62
N THR A 255 0.61 7.69 -2.38
CA THR A 255 1.83 8.07 -3.09
C THR A 255 1.54 9.21 -4.07
N LEU A 256 0.44 9.14 -4.81
CA LEU A 256 0.01 10.22 -5.70
C LEU A 256 -0.25 11.53 -4.97
N LEU A 257 -0.87 11.46 -3.78
CA LEU A 257 -1.14 12.65 -2.97
C LEU A 257 0.16 13.31 -2.51
N ILE A 258 1.12 12.53 -1.98
CA ILE A 258 2.43 13.06 -1.55
C ILE A 258 3.09 13.82 -2.70
N TRP A 259 3.06 13.25 -3.90
CA TRP A 259 3.60 13.88 -5.11
C TRP A 259 2.85 15.14 -5.56
N ALA A 260 1.52 15.10 -5.55
CA ALA A 260 0.68 16.24 -5.90
C ALA A 260 0.94 17.45 -4.99
N PHE A 261 1.31 17.21 -3.73
CA PHE A 261 1.74 18.26 -2.81
C PHE A 261 3.23 18.60 -2.92
N SER A 262 4.12 17.63 -3.17
CA SER A 262 5.57 17.86 -3.25
C SER A 262 5.96 18.80 -4.39
N ILE A 263 5.38 18.62 -5.58
CA ILE A 263 5.70 19.40 -6.78
C ILE A 263 5.48 20.91 -6.57
N PRO A 264 4.27 21.39 -6.17
CA PRO A 264 4.02 22.83 -6.04
C PRO A 264 4.57 23.44 -4.74
N PHE A 265 4.64 22.69 -3.64
CA PHE A 265 5.00 23.26 -2.33
C PHE A 265 6.49 23.13 -1.99
N PHE A 266 7.16 22.07 -2.45
CA PHE A 266 8.55 21.78 -2.10
C PHE A 266 9.53 22.07 -3.25
N GLY A 267 9.03 22.42 -4.45
CA GLY A 267 9.86 22.92 -5.55
C GLY A 267 10.83 21.90 -6.15
N GLU A 268 10.57 20.62 -5.93
CA GLU A 268 11.37 19.49 -6.42
C GLU A 268 11.54 19.55 -7.95
N GLN A 269 12.80 19.56 -8.41
CA GLN A 269 13.15 19.61 -9.83
C GLN A 269 13.13 18.20 -10.41
N PHE A 270 12.05 17.83 -11.10
CA PHE A 270 11.96 16.51 -11.74
C PHE A 270 12.32 16.53 -13.21
N ILE A 271 12.95 15.43 -13.65
CA ILE A 271 13.22 15.16 -15.05
C ILE A 271 11.87 14.94 -15.77
N PRO A 272 11.55 15.68 -16.84
CA PRO A 272 10.26 15.57 -17.53
C PRO A 272 9.89 14.14 -17.99
N LEU A 273 10.89 13.32 -18.30
CA LEU A 273 10.70 11.92 -18.70
C LEU A 273 10.25 11.03 -17.52
N GLN A 274 10.71 11.31 -16.31
CA GLN A 274 10.29 10.62 -15.08
C GLN A 274 8.81 10.91 -14.81
N LEU A 275 8.37 12.16 -15.05
CA LEU A 275 6.97 12.55 -14.95
C LEU A 275 6.08 11.84 -15.99
N ALA A 276 6.59 11.57 -17.19
CA ALA A 276 5.88 10.78 -18.19
C ALA A 276 5.70 9.32 -17.74
N GLY A 277 6.76 8.69 -17.20
CA GLY A 277 6.67 7.36 -16.59
C GLY A 277 5.69 7.32 -15.42
N PHE A 278 5.66 8.39 -14.61
CA PHE A 278 4.68 8.56 -13.54
C PHE A 278 3.25 8.63 -14.04
N GLY A 279 2.98 9.45 -15.05
CA GLY A 279 1.65 9.58 -15.64
C GLY A 279 1.14 8.24 -16.15
N LEU A 280 2.05 7.41 -16.66
CA LEU A 280 1.74 6.05 -17.10
C LEU A 280 1.42 5.09 -15.94
N LEU A 281 2.16 5.17 -14.83
CA LEU A 281 1.83 4.45 -13.58
C LEU A 281 0.44 4.83 -13.09
N ILE A 282 0.14 6.13 -13.02
CA ILE A 282 -1.17 6.67 -12.62
C ILE A 282 -2.28 6.13 -13.51
N LEU A 283 -2.09 6.23 -14.83
CA LEU A 283 -3.06 5.75 -15.82
C LEU A 283 -3.31 4.25 -15.63
N GLY A 284 -2.25 3.46 -15.49
CA GLY A 284 -2.36 2.01 -15.26
C GLY A 284 -3.13 1.67 -13.99
N MET A 285 -2.91 2.43 -12.91
CA MET A 285 -3.65 2.25 -11.65
C MET A 285 -5.12 2.64 -11.79
N PHE A 286 -5.46 3.73 -12.48
CA PHE A 286 -6.87 4.08 -12.72
C PHE A 286 -7.58 3.07 -13.61
N VAL A 287 -6.89 2.53 -14.62
CA VAL A 287 -7.39 1.45 -15.48
C VAL A 287 -7.61 0.17 -14.68
N TYR A 288 -6.66 -0.20 -13.83
CA TYR A 288 -6.76 -1.40 -12.99
C TYR A 288 -7.97 -1.35 -12.03
N ASN A 289 -8.28 -0.16 -11.51
CA ASN A 289 -9.37 0.04 -10.55
C ASN A 289 -10.74 0.29 -11.17
N ASP A 290 -10.85 0.21 -12.48
CA ASP A 290 -12.07 0.54 -13.22
C ASP A 290 -12.62 1.96 -12.96
N ILE A 291 -11.83 2.87 -12.37
CA ILE A 291 -12.24 4.25 -12.05
C ILE A 291 -12.48 5.05 -13.34
N LEU A 292 -11.69 4.78 -14.39
CA LEU A 292 -11.84 5.44 -15.69
C LEU A 292 -12.75 4.65 -16.64
N ILE A 293 -12.63 3.33 -16.69
CA ILE A 293 -13.26 2.51 -17.73
C ILE A 293 -14.72 2.22 -17.41
N GLY A 294 -15.07 1.85 -16.18
CA GLY A 294 -16.44 1.56 -15.75
C GLY A 294 -17.40 2.74 -16.00
N PRO A 295 -17.11 3.96 -15.49
CA PRO A 295 -17.94 5.13 -15.75
C PRO A 295 -17.94 5.58 -17.21
N TRP A 296 -16.82 5.45 -17.93
CA TRP A 296 -16.74 5.82 -19.35
C TRP A 296 -17.52 4.85 -20.24
N PHE A 297 -17.44 3.55 -19.99
CA PHE A 297 -18.20 2.50 -20.66
C PHE A 297 -19.70 2.65 -20.35
N ARG A 298 -20.06 2.90 -19.08
CA ARG A 298 -21.44 3.17 -18.64
C ARG A 298 -22.04 4.44 -19.26
N ARG A 299 -21.23 5.47 -19.55
CA ARG A 299 -21.69 6.72 -20.18
C ARG A 299 -21.67 6.73 -21.72
N ARG A 300 -20.74 6.04 -22.38
CA ARG A 300 -20.62 6.06 -23.86
C ARG A 300 -21.18 4.85 -24.58
N VAL A 301 -21.14 3.67 -23.96
CA VAL A 301 -21.47 2.40 -24.62
C VAL A 301 -22.89 1.95 -24.28
N LEU A 302 -23.27 1.99 -22.99
CA LEU A 302 -24.61 1.64 -22.53
C LEU A 302 -25.77 2.43 -23.18
N PRO A 303 -25.69 3.76 -23.41
CA PRO A 303 -26.74 4.48 -24.14
C PRO A 303 -26.74 4.26 -25.65
N ASN A 304 -25.69 3.65 -26.22
CA ASN A 304 -25.58 3.33 -27.65
C ASN A 304 -25.88 1.84 -27.95
N MET A 305 -26.09 1.01 -26.92
CA MET A 305 -26.52 -0.39 -27.07
C MET A 305 -28.05 -0.49 -27.06
N GLY A 306 -28.67 0.11 -28.09
CA GLY A 306 -29.97 -0.35 -28.54
C GLY A 306 -29.79 -1.63 -29.35
N ASP A 307 -30.49 -2.69 -28.95
CA ASP A 307 -30.67 -3.98 -29.64
C ASP A 307 -29.79 -4.22 -30.88
N SER A 308 -28.63 -4.87 -30.72
CA SER A 308 -28.19 -5.90 -31.68
C SER A 308 -26.81 -6.51 -31.37
N ASN A 309 -26.79 -7.83 -31.56
CA ASN A 309 -25.68 -8.73 -31.87
C ASN A 309 -24.98 -9.49 -30.73
N LEU A 310 -24.97 -10.81 -30.93
CA LEU A 310 -24.29 -11.89 -30.19
C LEU A 310 -22.79 -11.63 -29.94
N CYS A 311 -22.15 -10.78 -30.77
CA CYS A 311 -20.75 -10.40 -30.65
C CYS A 311 -20.47 -9.57 -29.38
N THR A 312 -21.46 -8.82 -28.92
CA THR A 312 -21.39 -7.97 -27.73
C THR A 312 -21.34 -8.80 -26.44
N ARG A 313 -22.03 -9.95 -26.40
CA ARG A 313 -21.96 -10.93 -25.31
C ARG A 313 -20.56 -11.53 -25.16
N CYS A 314 -19.84 -11.72 -26.26
CA CYS A 314 -18.47 -12.24 -26.23
C CYS A 314 -17.48 -11.23 -25.62
N TRP A 315 -17.70 -9.94 -25.88
CA TRP A 315 -16.91 -8.87 -25.25
C TRP A 315 -17.26 -8.69 -23.75
N PHE A 316 -18.54 -8.85 -23.40
CA PHE A 316 -19.01 -8.88 -22.00
C PHE A 316 -18.37 -10.02 -21.19
N SER A 317 -18.22 -11.20 -21.80
CA SER A 317 -17.55 -12.37 -21.19
C SER A 317 -16.05 -12.15 -20.96
N ILE A 318 -15.37 -11.42 -21.87
CA ILE A 318 -13.96 -11.03 -21.71
C ILE A 318 -13.78 -9.91 -20.67
N CYS A 319 -14.74 -8.98 -20.58
CA CYS A 319 -14.73 -7.90 -19.58
C CYS A 319 -15.21 -8.35 -18.19
N GLY A 320 -15.76 -9.56 -18.03
CA GLY A 320 -16.17 -10.12 -16.73
C GLY A 320 -17.25 -9.29 -16.04
N ALA A 321 -18.21 -8.77 -16.81
CA ALA A 321 -19.36 -8.02 -16.30
C ALA A 321 -20.55 -8.94 -15.91
N ASP A 322 -20.40 -10.26 -16.02
CA ASP A 322 -21.46 -11.23 -15.73
C ASP A 322 -21.77 -11.39 -14.21
N LEU A 323 -21.05 -10.70 -13.31
CA LEU A 323 -21.32 -10.73 -11.87
C LEU A 323 -22.29 -9.64 -11.38
N GLU A 324 -22.54 -8.57 -12.18
CA GLU A 324 -23.51 -7.52 -11.81
C GLU A 324 -24.96 -7.92 -12.15
N GLU A 325 -25.19 -8.98 -12.95
CA GLU A 325 -26.56 -9.44 -13.27
C GLU A 325 -27.21 -10.23 -12.14
N ALA A 326 -26.42 -10.90 -11.28
CA ALA A 326 -26.96 -11.61 -10.11
C ALA A 326 -27.51 -10.66 -9.03
N ASP A 327 -26.88 -9.50 -8.82
CA ASP A 327 -27.35 -8.46 -7.90
C ASP A 327 -28.51 -7.62 -8.49
N ARG A 328 -28.72 -7.68 -9.81
CA ARG A 328 -29.85 -6.98 -10.46
C ARG A 328 -31.15 -7.76 -10.36
N GLU A 329 -31.10 -9.09 -10.31
CA GLU A 329 -32.28 -9.93 -10.07
C GLU A 329 -32.76 -9.87 -8.61
N SER A 330 -31.89 -9.62 -7.63
CA SER A 330 -32.33 -9.42 -6.24
C SER A 330 -33.01 -8.06 -6.04
N LEU A 331 -32.49 -6.99 -6.65
CA LEU A 331 -33.06 -5.64 -6.54
C LEU A 331 -34.36 -5.44 -7.34
N LEU A 332 -34.62 -6.26 -8.37
CA LEU A 332 -35.88 -6.20 -9.14
C LEU A 332 -36.99 -7.07 -8.55
N ASN A 333 -36.67 -7.99 -7.63
CA ASN A 333 -37.65 -8.85 -6.97
C ASN A 333 -38.11 -8.32 -5.59
N GLU A 334 -37.52 -7.23 -5.08
CA GLU A 334 -38.01 -6.53 -3.88
C GLU A 334 -39.12 -5.51 -4.19
N ASP A 335 -39.33 -5.18 -5.48
CA ASP A 335 -40.37 -4.25 -5.94
C ASP A 335 -41.55 -4.95 -6.66
N ALA A 336 -41.73 -6.28 -6.48
CA ALA A 336 -42.82 -7.07 -7.10
C ALA A 336 -43.88 -7.55 -6.11
#